data_AF-A0A9W9U6Q6-F1
#
_entry.id   AF-A0A9W9U6Q6-F1
#
_cell.length_a   1.000
_cell.length_b   1.000
_cell.length_c   1.000
_cell.angle_alpha   90.00
_cell.angle_beta   90.00
_cell.angle_gamma   90.00
#
_symmetry.space_group_name_H-M   'P 1'
#
loop_
_entity.id
_entity.type
_entity.pdbx_description
1 polymer ?
#
loop_
_entity_poly.entity_id
_entity_poly.type
_entity_poly.pdbx_seq_one_letter_code
_entity_poly.pdbx_strand_id
1 'polypeptide(L)'
;MAPAETKKADSLSDYNTILDESTFEQILEMDDDEEDRDFSKSIVYGFFDQAESTFKKIQKEIDDKNLDELSALGHFLKGSSATLGLIKVKDGCEKIQHFGAGKDETGTIDEPDKEVSLKAIKKTLDEVVVAYRKVEKLLRRYYGEEVPEEKEEKPAAKEEKTEEKPAAKEEKKAEEKPAAKEEVKESKESKESKEPEDKKETSK
;
A
#
# COMPACT_ATOMS: atom_id res chain seq x y z
N MET A 1 27.88 14.44 40.93
CA MET A 1 27.51 13.74 39.68
C MET A 1 26.03 13.44 39.78
N ALA A 2 25.20 14.11 38.98
CA ALA A 2 23.79 13.77 38.87
C ALA A 2 23.65 12.51 38.00
N PRO A 3 22.73 11.59 38.30
CA PRO A 3 22.44 10.47 37.41
C PRO A 3 21.79 11.03 36.14
N ALA A 4 22.30 10.62 34.98
CA ALA A 4 21.69 10.90 33.70
C ALA A 4 20.28 10.27 33.70
N GLU A 5 19.25 11.09 33.55
CA GLU A 5 17.89 10.63 33.33
C GLU A 5 17.86 9.85 32.02
N THR A 6 17.71 8.54 32.11
CA THR A 6 17.39 7.66 31.00
C THR A 6 16.06 8.16 30.43
N LYS A 7 16.11 8.86 29.29
CA LYS A 7 14.92 9.18 28.49
C LYS A 7 14.17 7.88 28.28
N LYS A 8 12.93 7.84 28.75
CA LYS A 8 12.00 6.72 28.57
C LYS A 8 11.98 6.40 27.07
N ALA A 9 12.48 5.23 26.67
CA ALA A 9 12.32 4.75 25.31
C ALA A 9 10.81 4.69 25.05
N ASP A 10 10.35 5.39 24.00
CA ASP A 10 8.96 5.28 23.55
C ASP A 10 8.66 3.79 23.32
N SER A 11 7.59 3.28 23.91
CA SER A 11 7.27 1.85 23.81
C SER A 11 6.75 1.55 22.40
N LEU A 12 7.17 0.43 21.80
CA LEU A 12 6.71 0.03 20.46
C LEU A 12 5.17 -0.09 20.39
N SER A 13 4.55 -0.45 21.51
CA SER A 13 3.11 -0.61 21.66
C SER A 13 2.31 0.68 21.39
N ASP A 14 2.93 1.86 21.53
CA ASP A 14 2.32 3.15 21.20
C ASP A 14 2.12 3.34 19.68
N TYR A 15 2.69 2.46 18.85
CA TYR A 15 2.76 2.58 17.39
C TYR A 15 2.10 1.43 16.62
N ASN A 16 1.24 0.65 17.28
CA ASN A 16 0.48 -0.47 16.71
C ASN A 16 -0.39 -0.12 15.48
N THR A 17 -0.53 1.16 15.14
CA THR A 17 -1.22 1.62 13.92
C THR A 17 -0.32 1.79 12.71
N ILE A 18 1.00 1.77 12.89
CA ILE A 18 2.00 1.96 11.82
C ILE A 18 3.04 0.83 11.76
N LEU A 19 3.23 0.11 12.87
CA LEU A 19 4.14 -1.02 13.03
C LEU A 19 3.35 -2.20 13.62
N ASP A 20 3.49 -3.37 13.01
CA ASP A 20 3.06 -4.64 13.57
C ASP A 20 4.11 -5.11 14.56
N GLU A 21 3.85 -4.87 15.84
CA GLU A 21 4.74 -5.19 16.95
C GLU A 21 5.11 -6.69 16.95
N SER A 22 4.17 -7.59 16.68
CA SER A 22 4.45 -9.03 16.69
C SER A 22 5.42 -9.44 15.57
N THR A 23 5.26 -8.87 14.37
CA THR A 23 6.20 -9.14 13.27
C THR A 23 7.58 -8.52 13.56
N PHE A 24 7.62 -7.33 14.15
CA PHE A 24 8.88 -6.66 14.47
C PHE A 24 9.62 -7.33 15.64
N GLU A 25 8.90 -7.80 16.67
CA GLU A 25 9.44 -8.57 17.79
C GLU A 25 10.16 -9.83 17.32
N GLN A 26 9.64 -10.54 16.31
CA GLN A 26 10.32 -11.70 15.74
C GLN A 26 11.69 -11.35 15.15
N ILE A 27 11.88 -10.13 14.63
CA ILE A 27 13.18 -9.66 14.14
C ILE A 27 14.09 -9.32 15.31
N LEU A 28 13.54 -8.72 16.37
CA LEU A 28 14.28 -8.41 17.59
C LEU A 28 14.73 -9.68 18.33
N GLU A 29 13.96 -10.76 18.29
CA GLU A 29 14.32 -12.07 18.84
C GLU A 29 15.52 -12.72 18.12
N MET A 30 15.90 -12.21 16.94
CA MET A 30 17.09 -12.66 16.21
C MET A 30 18.37 -11.93 16.60
N ASP A 31 18.29 -10.88 17.44
CA ASP A 31 19.49 -10.25 17.99
C ASP A 31 20.11 -11.14 19.09
N ASP A 32 21.44 -11.22 19.11
CA ASP A 32 22.18 -11.99 20.12
C ASP A 32 22.17 -11.32 21.50
N ASP A 33 22.05 -9.98 21.55
CA ASP A 33 22.01 -9.18 22.78
C ASP A 33 20.93 -8.08 22.66
N GLU A 34 20.20 -7.85 23.75
CA GLU A 34 19.18 -6.79 23.79
C GLU A 34 19.77 -5.38 23.81
N GLU A 35 21.01 -5.24 24.29
CA GLU A 35 21.76 -3.98 24.30
C GLU A 35 22.44 -3.71 22.95
N ASP A 36 22.81 -4.76 22.23
CA ASP A 36 23.53 -4.70 20.95
C ASP A 36 22.66 -5.29 19.82
N ARG A 37 21.63 -4.51 19.46
CA ARG A 37 20.60 -4.84 18.45
C ARG A 37 21.12 -4.78 17.00
N ASP A 38 22.33 -5.25 16.76
CA ASP A 38 23.06 -5.09 15.50
C ASP A 38 22.37 -5.75 14.31
N PHE A 39 21.77 -6.93 14.51
CA PHE A 39 21.08 -7.64 13.44
C PHE A 39 19.82 -6.90 13.03
N SER A 40 18.90 -6.63 13.97
CA SER A 40 17.64 -5.96 13.66
C SER A 40 17.89 -4.54 13.12
N LYS A 41 18.86 -3.81 13.69
CA LYS A 41 19.28 -2.50 13.19
C LYS A 41 19.80 -2.57 11.76
N SER A 42 20.63 -3.56 11.42
CA SER A 42 21.15 -3.69 10.06
C SER A 42 20.03 -3.90 9.02
N ILE A 43 19.01 -4.70 9.35
CA ILE A 43 17.87 -4.94 8.47
C ILE A 43 17.01 -3.67 8.32
N VAL A 44 16.74 -2.97 9.42
CA VAL A 44 15.95 -1.73 9.42
C VAL A 44 16.62 -0.64 8.59
N TYR A 45 17.92 -0.42 8.77
CA TYR A 45 18.65 0.62 8.04
C TYR A 45 18.84 0.25 6.56
N GLY A 46 19.05 -1.04 6.26
CA GLY A 46 19.02 -1.54 4.89
C GLY A 46 17.69 -1.27 4.20
N PHE A 47 16.57 -1.43 4.93
CA PHE A 47 15.26 -1.07 4.41
C PHE A 47 15.09 0.43 4.16
N PHE A 48 15.64 1.31 5.01
CA PHE A 48 15.57 2.77 4.78
C PHE A 48 16.20 3.16 3.44
N ASP A 49 17.40 2.66 3.16
CA ASP A 49 18.08 2.91 1.89
C ASP A 49 17.28 2.34 0.71
N GLN A 50 16.73 1.13 0.87
CA GLN A 50 15.90 0.50 -0.14
C GLN A 50 14.62 1.30 -0.42
N ALA A 51 13.93 1.78 0.62
CA ALA A 51 12.71 2.56 0.50
C ALA A 51 12.97 3.90 -0.21
N GLU A 52 13.98 4.66 0.23
CA GLU A 52 14.31 5.95 -0.40
C GLU A 52 14.73 5.79 -1.87
N SER A 53 15.51 4.76 -2.19
CA SER A 53 15.88 4.44 -3.57
C SER A 53 14.66 4.07 -4.41
N THR A 54 13.75 3.27 -3.85
CA THR A 54 12.55 2.82 -4.54
C THR A 54 11.57 3.96 -4.78
N PHE A 55 11.36 4.87 -3.81
CA PHE A 55 10.49 6.04 -4.01
C PHE A 55 10.98 6.94 -5.15
N LYS A 56 12.30 7.15 -5.27
CA LYS A 56 12.89 7.90 -6.39
C LYS A 56 12.63 7.20 -7.73
N LYS A 57 12.75 5.87 -7.78
CA LYS A 57 12.43 5.09 -8.99
C LYS A 57 10.96 5.17 -9.34
N ILE A 58 10.05 5.00 -8.37
CA ILE A 58 8.61 5.13 -8.59
C ILE A 58 8.30 6.52 -9.15
N GLN A 59 8.85 7.59 -8.58
CA GLN A 59 8.62 8.95 -9.07
C GLN A 59 9.06 9.12 -10.54
N LYS A 60 10.22 8.57 -10.91
CA LYS A 60 10.71 8.57 -12.29
C LYS A 60 9.79 7.78 -13.22
N GLU A 61 9.36 6.59 -12.83
CA GLU A 61 8.50 5.74 -13.67
C GLU A 61 7.06 6.28 -13.79
N ILE A 62 6.60 7.10 -12.83
CA ILE A 62 5.36 7.91 -12.99
C ILE A 62 5.54 8.89 -14.15
N ASP A 63 6.68 9.59 -14.21
CA ASP A 63 6.96 10.57 -15.28
C ASP A 63 7.13 9.87 -16.64
N ASP A 64 7.75 8.69 -16.65
CA ASP A 64 7.93 7.82 -17.83
C ASP A 64 6.64 7.04 -18.20
N LYS A 65 5.58 7.14 -17.36
CA LYS A 65 4.27 6.47 -17.52
C LYS A 65 4.35 4.93 -17.64
N ASN A 66 5.31 4.32 -16.96
CA ASN A 66 5.60 2.90 -17.05
C ASN A 66 4.86 2.09 -15.95
N LEU A 67 3.61 1.73 -16.24
CA LEU A 67 2.73 1.03 -15.28
C LEU A 67 3.28 -0.35 -14.85
N ASP A 68 3.90 -1.10 -15.76
CA ASP A 68 4.45 -2.42 -15.44
C ASP A 68 5.59 -2.33 -14.42
N GLU A 69 6.51 -1.38 -14.61
CA GLU A 69 7.61 -1.14 -13.66
C GLU A 69 7.09 -0.57 -12.33
N LEU A 70 6.08 0.31 -12.36
CA LEU A 70 5.42 0.78 -11.14
C LEU A 70 4.80 -0.37 -10.34
N SER A 71 4.19 -1.35 -11.02
CA SER A 71 3.66 -2.55 -10.38
C SER A 71 4.77 -3.39 -9.74
N ALA A 72 5.88 -3.59 -10.46
CA ALA A 72 7.03 -4.35 -9.98
C ALA A 72 7.70 -3.69 -8.76
N LEU A 73 7.89 -2.36 -8.80
CA LEU A 73 8.44 -1.58 -7.68
C LEU A 73 7.53 -1.61 -6.45
N GLY A 74 6.21 -1.51 -6.65
CA GLY A 74 5.21 -1.67 -5.59
C GLY A 74 5.30 -3.05 -4.94
N HIS A 75 5.36 -4.11 -5.74
CA HIS A 75 5.51 -5.48 -5.25
C HIS A 75 6.81 -5.68 -4.45
N PHE A 76 7.92 -5.18 -4.98
CA PHE A 76 9.24 -5.27 -4.35
C PHE A 76 9.26 -4.61 -2.97
N LEU A 77 8.79 -3.36 -2.87
CA LEU A 77 8.81 -2.64 -1.60
C LEU A 77 7.77 -3.19 -0.62
N LYS A 78 6.62 -3.67 -1.09
CA LYS A 78 5.62 -4.40 -0.29
C LYS A 78 6.24 -5.60 0.42
N GLY A 79 7.03 -6.42 -0.28
CA GLY A 79 7.67 -7.59 0.31
C GLY A 79 8.60 -7.20 1.47
N SER A 80 9.51 -6.27 1.23
CA SER A 80 10.46 -5.81 2.27
C SER A 80 9.81 -5.11 3.46
N SER A 81 8.75 -4.32 3.22
CA SER A 81 8.02 -3.62 4.29
C SER A 81 7.16 -4.58 5.12
N ALA A 82 6.63 -5.65 4.51
CA ALA A 82 5.91 -6.70 5.23
C ALA A 82 6.83 -7.47 6.17
N THR A 83 8.07 -7.76 5.77
CA THR A 83 9.07 -8.43 6.64
C THR A 83 9.34 -7.65 7.92
N LEU A 84 9.33 -6.31 7.86
CA LEU A 84 9.55 -5.43 9.01
C LEU A 84 8.26 -5.04 9.76
N GLY A 85 7.10 -5.56 9.36
CA GLY A 85 5.81 -5.21 9.99
C GLY A 85 5.34 -3.77 9.71
N LEU A 86 5.81 -3.11 8.65
CA LEU A 86 5.46 -1.71 8.37
C LEU A 86 4.09 -1.60 7.70
N ILE A 87 3.02 -1.69 8.48
CA ILE A 87 1.62 -1.85 8.02
C ILE A 87 1.25 -0.85 6.91
N LYS A 88 1.38 0.47 7.19
CA LYS A 88 0.95 1.50 6.23
C LYS A 88 1.81 1.56 4.97
N VAL A 89 3.10 1.26 5.11
CA VAL A 89 4.02 1.23 3.95
C VAL A 89 3.69 0.03 3.07
N LYS A 90 3.51 -1.14 3.67
CA LYS A 90 3.06 -2.37 2.98
C LYS A 90 1.77 -2.13 2.21
N ASP A 91 0.74 -1.60 2.87
CA ASP A 91 -0.59 -1.44 2.27
C ASP A 91 -0.58 -0.41 1.15
N GLY A 92 0.16 0.70 1.30
CA GLY A 92 0.31 1.66 0.20
C GLY A 92 1.13 1.12 -0.98
N CYS A 93 2.15 0.29 -0.73
CA CYS A 93 2.90 -0.41 -1.79
C CYS A 93 2.03 -1.43 -2.54
N GLU A 94 1.11 -2.10 -1.85
CA GLU A 94 0.10 -2.98 -2.45
C GLU A 94 -0.85 -2.22 -3.38
N LYS A 95 -1.31 -1.04 -2.96
CA LYS A 95 -2.12 -0.17 -3.83
C LYS A 95 -1.35 0.27 -5.07
N ILE A 96 -0.08 0.69 -4.92
CA ILE A 96 0.79 1.03 -6.06
C ILE A 96 0.94 -0.17 -7.01
N GLN A 97 1.11 -1.37 -6.46
CA GLN A 97 1.15 -2.60 -7.24
C GLN A 97 -0.13 -2.79 -8.07
N HIS A 98 -1.31 -2.64 -7.45
CA HIS A 98 -2.60 -2.79 -8.12
C HIS A 98 -2.84 -1.75 -9.20
N PHE A 99 -2.62 -0.46 -8.90
CA PHE A 99 -2.77 0.60 -9.89
C PHE A 99 -1.79 0.43 -11.06
N GLY A 100 -0.55 0.01 -10.79
CA GLY A 100 0.44 -0.34 -11.82
C GLY A 100 -0.01 -1.52 -12.69
N ALA A 101 -0.78 -2.47 -12.14
CA ALA A 101 -1.37 -3.55 -12.92
C ALA A 101 -2.62 -3.12 -13.72
N GLY A 102 -2.95 -1.82 -13.76
CA GLY A 102 -4.15 -1.31 -14.41
C GLY A 102 -5.43 -1.71 -13.68
N LYS A 103 -5.41 -1.72 -12.35
CA LYS A 103 -6.55 -2.08 -11.52
C LYS A 103 -6.89 -1.00 -10.51
N ASP A 104 -8.05 -1.12 -9.89
CA ASP A 104 -8.49 -0.31 -8.76
C ASP A 104 -7.67 -0.57 -7.48
N GLU A 105 -7.96 0.19 -6.43
CA GLU A 105 -7.25 0.10 -5.15
C GLU A 105 -7.30 -1.32 -4.55
N THR A 106 -8.40 -2.04 -4.77
CA THR A 106 -8.60 -3.40 -4.26
C THR A 106 -7.90 -4.47 -5.09
N GLY A 107 -7.43 -4.15 -6.31
CA GLY A 107 -6.83 -5.10 -7.24
C GLY A 107 -7.84 -6.05 -7.90
N THR A 108 -9.15 -5.72 -7.83
CA THR A 108 -10.24 -6.60 -8.27
C THR A 108 -10.89 -6.10 -9.57
N ILE A 109 -10.97 -4.79 -9.75
CA ILE A 109 -11.64 -4.15 -10.89
C ILE A 109 -10.56 -3.58 -11.81
N ASP A 110 -10.64 -3.87 -13.11
CA ASP A 110 -9.73 -3.29 -14.10
C ASP A 110 -10.02 -1.79 -14.28
N GLU A 111 -8.95 -0.98 -14.32
CA GLU A 111 -8.96 0.45 -14.62
C GLU A 111 -8.37 0.66 -16.03
N PRO A 112 -9.22 0.89 -17.05
CA PRO A 112 -8.76 1.04 -18.43
C PRO A 112 -8.03 2.38 -18.68
N ASP A 113 -8.24 3.40 -17.85
CA ASP A 113 -7.58 4.70 -18.01
C ASP A 113 -6.24 4.76 -17.25
N LYS A 114 -5.15 4.68 -18.01
CA LYS A 114 -3.79 4.79 -17.49
C LYS A 114 -3.54 6.08 -16.70
N GLU A 115 -4.16 7.19 -17.10
CA GLU A 115 -3.97 8.48 -16.42
C GLU A 115 -4.65 8.49 -15.04
N VAL A 116 -5.72 7.72 -14.86
CA VAL A 116 -6.35 7.51 -13.54
C VAL A 116 -5.42 6.71 -12.64
N SER A 117 -4.87 5.60 -13.13
CA SER A 117 -3.88 4.80 -12.40
C SER A 117 -2.65 5.61 -12.01
N LEU A 118 -2.07 6.40 -12.92
CA LEU A 118 -0.89 7.23 -12.62
C LEU A 118 -1.17 8.29 -11.55
N LYS A 119 -2.34 8.93 -11.60
CA LYS A 119 -2.76 9.90 -10.56
C LYS A 119 -2.95 9.22 -9.20
N ALA A 120 -3.55 8.03 -9.19
CA ALA A 120 -3.73 7.24 -7.98
C ALA A 120 -2.39 6.82 -7.39
N ILE A 121 -1.46 6.31 -8.20
CA ILE A 121 -0.09 5.94 -7.79
C ILE A 121 0.62 7.14 -7.18
N LYS A 122 0.56 8.32 -7.83
CA LYS A 122 1.21 9.52 -7.30
C LYS A 122 0.67 9.91 -5.92
N LYS A 123 -0.65 9.94 -5.78
CA LYS A 123 -1.30 10.24 -4.50
C LYS A 123 -0.89 9.22 -3.42
N THR A 124 -0.92 7.94 -3.76
CA THR A 124 -0.54 6.87 -2.82
C THR A 124 0.94 6.93 -2.48
N LEU A 125 1.83 7.27 -3.41
CA LEU A 125 3.25 7.47 -3.14
C LEU A 125 3.46 8.57 -2.09
N ASP A 126 2.76 9.70 -2.23
CA ASP A 126 2.83 10.79 -1.24
C ASP A 126 2.40 10.32 0.16
N GLU A 127 1.30 9.55 0.23
CA GLU A 127 0.81 8.96 1.49
C GLU A 127 1.82 7.96 2.10
N VAL A 128 2.43 7.11 1.26
CA VAL A 128 3.44 6.13 1.67
C VAL A 128 4.70 6.82 2.18
N VAL A 129 5.18 7.86 1.51
CA VAL A 129 6.37 8.61 1.94
C VAL A 129 6.14 9.25 3.31
N VAL A 130 4.95 9.81 3.55
CA VAL A 130 4.59 10.35 4.88
C VAL A 130 4.57 9.25 5.93
N ALA A 131 3.92 8.12 5.65
CA ALA A 131 3.89 6.98 6.58
C ALA A 131 5.28 6.42 6.87
N TYR A 132 6.12 6.28 5.83
CA TYR A 132 7.51 5.88 5.92
C TYR A 132 8.31 6.82 6.83
N ARG A 133 8.21 8.14 6.64
CA ARG A 133 8.94 9.10 7.49
C ARG A 133 8.54 9.02 8.96
N LYS A 134 7.28 8.71 9.26
CA LYS A 134 6.84 8.50 10.65
C LYS A 134 7.52 7.28 11.27
N VAL A 135 7.51 6.14 10.56
CA VAL A 135 8.11 4.91 11.09
C VAL A 135 9.63 4.94 11.09
N GLU A 136 10.26 5.63 10.13
CA GLU A 136 11.70 5.87 10.13
C GLU A 136 12.13 6.66 11.38
N LYS A 137 11.45 7.78 11.67
CA LYS A 137 11.74 8.59 12.87
C LYS A 137 11.52 7.80 14.17
N LEU A 138 10.51 6.92 14.19
CA LEU A 138 10.24 6.01 15.30
C LEU A 138 11.42 5.05 15.51
N LEU A 139 11.76 4.29 14.47
CA LEU A 139 12.77 3.24 14.57
C LEU A 139 14.16 3.81 14.83
N ARG A 140 14.50 4.98 14.26
CA ARG A 140 15.73 5.71 14.60
C ARG A 140 15.81 6.05 16.08
N ARG A 141 14.71 6.54 16.68
CA ARG A 141 14.62 6.80 18.13
C ARG A 141 14.75 5.51 18.94
N TYR A 142 14.09 4.44 18.50
CA TYR A 142 14.17 3.12 19.14
C TYR A 142 15.62 2.63 19.20
N TYR A 143 16.40 2.80 18.14
CA TYR A 143 17.83 2.45 18.09
C TYR A 143 18.79 3.51 18.68
N GLY A 144 18.25 4.49 19.43
CA GLY A 144 19.05 5.46 20.19
C GLY A 144 19.52 6.71 19.44
N GLU A 145 19.00 6.99 18.24
CA GLU A 145 19.30 8.25 17.55
C GLU A 145 18.46 9.42 18.08
N GLU A 146 19.09 10.60 18.22
CA GLU A 146 18.38 11.84 18.56
C GLU A 146 17.71 12.44 17.31
N VAL A 147 16.41 12.18 17.17
CA VAL A 147 15.60 12.75 16.08
C VAL A 147 14.75 13.91 16.62
N PRO A 148 14.82 15.12 16.03
CA PRO A 148 13.98 16.25 16.46
C PRO A 148 12.48 15.93 16.36
N GLU A 149 11.72 16.17 17.42
CA GLU A 149 10.26 16.08 17.37
C GLU A 149 9.67 17.27 16.61
N GLU A 150 9.08 16.98 15.45
CA GLU A 150 8.11 17.89 14.85
C GLU A 150 6.76 17.64 15.51
N LYS A 151 6.22 18.65 16.20
CA LYS A 151 4.92 18.59 16.86
C LYS A 151 3.85 18.20 15.84
N GLU A 152 3.30 16.99 15.95
CA GLU A 152 2.08 16.64 15.23
C GLU A 152 0.92 17.46 15.81
N GLU A 153 0.35 18.38 15.02
CA GLU A 153 -0.97 18.94 15.32
C GLU A 153 -1.99 17.80 15.24
N LYS A 154 -2.51 17.39 16.40
CA LYS A 154 -3.68 16.50 16.47
C LYS A 154 -4.84 17.15 15.70
N PRO A 155 -5.50 16.45 14.76
CA PRO A 155 -6.74 16.96 14.20
C PRO A 155 -7.76 17.03 15.33
N ALA A 156 -8.23 18.24 15.63
CA ALA A 156 -9.30 18.47 16.58
C ALA A 156 -10.54 17.67 16.16
N ALA A 157 -11.00 16.77 17.03
CA ALA A 157 -12.26 16.08 16.89
C ALA A 157 -13.38 17.13 16.80
N LYS A 158 -14.00 17.27 15.63
CA LYS A 158 -15.27 17.97 15.51
C LYS A 158 -16.35 17.06 16.07
N GLU A 159 -16.85 17.43 17.25
CA GLU A 159 -18.06 16.89 17.84
C GLU A 159 -19.22 17.04 16.85
N GLU A 160 -19.79 15.91 16.43
CA GLU A 160 -20.97 15.84 15.60
C GLU A 160 -22.20 16.13 16.49
N LYS A 161 -22.75 17.34 16.37
CA LYS A 161 -24.06 17.66 16.95
C LYS A 161 -25.14 16.94 16.13
N THR A 162 -25.74 15.94 16.74
CA THR A 162 -27.04 15.38 16.37
C THR A 162 -28.11 16.47 16.50
N GLU A 163 -28.65 16.91 15.37
CA GLU A 163 -29.94 17.63 15.32
C GLU A 163 -31.00 16.71 14.71
N GLU A 164 -31.94 16.31 15.57
CA GLU A 164 -33.18 15.62 15.25
C GLU A 164 -34.21 16.63 14.71
N LYS A 165 -34.87 16.32 13.59
CA LYS A 165 -36.23 16.83 13.31
C LYS A 165 -37.10 15.78 12.62
N PRO A 166 -38.43 15.84 12.82
CA PRO A 166 -39.31 14.69 12.74
C PRO A 166 -40.11 14.58 11.43
N ALA A 167 -40.76 13.42 11.32
CA ALA A 167 -41.56 12.87 10.23
C ALA A 167 -42.83 13.66 9.81
N ALA A 168 -43.29 13.44 8.56
CA ALA A 168 -44.69 13.10 8.25
C ALA A 168 -44.96 12.74 6.75
N LYS A 169 -45.58 11.55 6.57
CA LYS A 169 -46.69 11.11 5.67
C LYS A 169 -46.56 11.15 4.12
N GLU A 170 -46.69 10.02 3.40
CA GLU A 170 -47.92 9.32 2.90
C GLU A 170 -48.60 10.10 1.74
N GLU A 171 -48.96 9.62 0.54
CA GLU A 171 -49.46 8.33 0.00
C GLU A 171 -49.27 8.23 -1.57
N LYS A 172 -49.26 6.97 -2.10
CA LYS A 172 -49.93 6.38 -3.32
C LYS A 172 -49.82 7.07 -4.71
N LYS A 173 -49.89 6.41 -5.90
CA LYS A 173 -50.01 5.02 -6.44
C LYS A 173 -49.99 5.13 -8.00
N ALA A 174 -49.71 4.00 -8.68
CA ALA A 174 -50.13 3.58 -10.06
C ALA A 174 -49.15 3.90 -11.22
N GLU A 175 -48.54 2.87 -11.82
CA GLU A 175 -48.88 2.21 -13.13
C GLU A 175 -48.61 3.15 -14.32
N GLU A 176 -47.83 2.79 -15.35
CA GLU A 176 -48.07 1.72 -16.31
C GLU A 176 -46.84 1.55 -17.24
N LYS A 177 -46.56 0.32 -17.68
CA LYS A 177 -45.67 -0.06 -18.81
C LYS A 177 -46.60 -0.63 -19.89
N PRO A 178 -46.38 -0.41 -21.20
CA PRO A 178 -45.76 -1.46 -22.02
C PRO A 178 -44.77 -0.89 -23.08
N ALA A 179 -43.62 -1.53 -23.33
CA ALA A 179 -43.35 -2.50 -24.42
C ALA A 179 -43.27 -1.84 -25.81
N ALA A 180 -42.16 -1.94 -26.55
CA ALA A 180 -41.88 -2.96 -27.59
C ALA A 180 -41.17 -2.17 -28.74
N LYS A 181 -40.24 -2.62 -29.58
CA LYS A 181 -39.67 -3.91 -30.03
C LYS A 181 -38.43 -3.54 -30.90
N GLU A 182 -37.30 -4.27 -30.88
CA GLU A 182 -36.97 -5.44 -31.75
C GLU A 182 -36.76 -4.98 -33.22
N GLU A 183 -35.73 -5.31 -34.02
CA GLU A 183 -34.93 -6.53 -34.30
C GLU A 183 -33.60 -6.10 -35.00
N VAL A 184 -32.41 -6.66 -34.79
CA VAL A 184 -31.83 -7.99 -35.17
C VAL A 184 -31.53 -8.20 -36.67
N LYS A 185 -30.24 -8.44 -36.98
CA LYS A 185 -29.67 -9.51 -37.86
C LYS A 185 -28.17 -9.23 -38.03
N GLU A 186 -27.24 -9.98 -37.44
CA GLU A 186 -26.86 -11.39 -37.64
C GLU A 186 -26.55 -11.77 -39.10
N SER A 187 -25.27 -12.05 -39.37
CA SER A 187 -24.76 -13.33 -39.90
C SER A 187 -23.27 -13.21 -40.28
N LYS A 188 -22.41 -14.23 -40.31
CA LYS A 188 -22.23 -15.54 -39.65
C LYS A 188 -20.99 -16.15 -40.34
N GLU A 189 -20.08 -16.78 -39.57
CA GLU A 189 -19.16 -17.90 -39.94
C GLU A 189 -18.22 -17.78 -41.18
N SER A 190 -16.98 -18.31 -41.19
CA SER A 190 -16.59 -19.66 -40.73
C SER A 190 -15.07 -19.91 -40.84
N LYS A 191 -14.61 -20.88 -40.00
CA LYS A 191 -13.60 -21.94 -40.22
C LYS A 191 -12.09 -21.61 -40.21
N GLU A 192 -11.32 -22.17 -39.25
CA GLU A 192 -10.70 -23.54 -39.22
C GLU A 192 -9.42 -23.54 -40.08
N SER A 193 -8.19 -23.83 -39.66
CA SER A 193 -7.54 -24.80 -38.75
C SER A 193 -6.03 -24.39 -38.72
N LYS A 194 -5.08 -24.87 -37.92
CA LYS A 194 -4.65 -26.24 -37.63
C LYS A 194 -3.36 -26.15 -36.77
N GLU A 195 -3.25 -26.91 -35.69
CA GLU A 195 -1.97 -27.33 -35.12
C GLU A 195 -1.22 -28.25 -36.10
N PRO A 196 0.10 -28.39 -35.92
CA PRO A 196 0.59 -29.75 -35.76
C PRO A 196 1.54 -29.90 -34.56
N GLU A 197 1.29 -30.96 -33.79
CA GLU A 197 2.34 -31.72 -33.11
C GLU A 197 3.39 -32.18 -34.13
N ASP A 198 4.68 -32.05 -33.79
CA ASP A 198 5.69 -32.95 -34.34
C ASP A 198 6.69 -33.40 -33.28
N LYS A 199 7.17 -34.61 -33.53
CA LYS A 199 7.66 -35.61 -32.61
C LYS A 199 9.16 -35.44 -32.34
N LYS A 200 9.55 -35.84 -31.13
CA LYS A 200 10.59 -36.85 -30.84
C LYS A 200 11.85 -36.81 -31.72
N GLU A 201 12.96 -36.32 -31.18
CA GLU A 201 14.28 -36.84 -31.54
C GLU A 201 15.10 -37.21 -30.29
N THR A 202 15.48 -38.48 -30.28
CA THR A 202 16.41 -39.18 -29.39
C THR A 202 17.86 -38.98 -29.85
N SER A 203 18.80 -39.08 -28.91
CA SER A 203 20.29 -39.09 -29.02
C SER A 203 20.89 -37.71 -28.74
N LYS A 204 21.84 -37.56 -27.81
CA LYS A 204 22.95 -38.43 -27.44
C LYS A 204 23.44 -38.10 -26.04
#